data_AF-A0A838MV34-F1
#
_entry.id   AF-A0A838MV34-F1
#
_cell.length_a   1.000
_cell.length_b   1.000
_cell.length_c   1.000
_cell.angle_alpha   90.00
_cell.angle_beta   90.00
_cell.angle_gamma   90.00
#
_symmetry.space_group_name_H-M   'P 1'
#
loop_
_entity.id
_entity.type
_entity.pdbx_description
1 polymer ?
#
loop_
_entity_poly.entity_id
_entity_poly.type
_entity_poly.pdbx_seq_one_letter_code
_entity_poly.pdbx_strand_id
1 'polypeptide(L)'
;MCDRSKFGAVVIFATLALATACASDANRNQPVTTTTNTGSSTAPPASQAEERNKALVRVIHAIPGGAAVDVFADNTKAFSSVTYKTVTPYRELSEEQDTFSIRPAGLDTAEPLAQADEGLDEGQRYTVIAHLTDDGKGAGLRVINDDLKMPSAGQARVRVIHASPDAGNVDVYVQGRDDDDLFDGVEFGEGSGYEEVDPMTATLEVRPEGQRNTMLTLPNVRFEAGKNYTIVLAGRARTAPKLEAIIVEDQIGGATTPAFAASPTGTATDR
;
A
#
# COMPACT_ATOMS: atom_id res chain seq x y z
N MET A 1 54.50 15.56 -55.29
CA MET A 1 53.36 16.31 -54.70
C MET A 1 52.09 15.77 -55.37
N CYS A 2 51.72 14.51 -55.11
CA CYS A 2 50.90 13.99 -53.99
C CYS A 2 49.47 14.55 -53.98
N ASP A 3 48.40 13.77 -53.83
CA ASP A 3 47.98 12.39 -54.17
C ASP A 3 46.47 12.39 -53.88
N ARG A 4 45.67 11.65 -54.66
CA ARG A 4 44.22 11.49 -54.46
C ARG A 4 43.97 10.40 -53.41
N SER A 5 43.27 10.72 -52.32
CA SER A 5 42.70 9.74 -51.37
C SER A 5 41.25 10.12 -51.10
N LYS A 6 40.27 9.43 -51.70
CA LYS A 6 39.59 8.18 -51.31
C LYS A 6 38.50 8.36 -50.24
N PHE A 7 37.32 7.95 -50.67
CA PHE A 7 36.07 7.75 -49.93
C PHE A 7 36.25 6.98 -48.62
N GLY A 8 35.69 7.51 -47.54
CA GLY A 8 35.38 6.76 -46.32
C GLY A 8 33.86 6.69 -46.16
N ALA A 9 33.30 5.49 -46.26
CA ALA A 9 31.90 5.21 -45.95
C ALA A 9 31.71 5.22 -44.43
N VAL A 10 30.82 6.08 -43.91
CA VAL A 10 30.37 6.04 -42.52
C VAL A 10 29.08 5.22 -42.47
N VAL A 11 29.16 4.04 -41.87
CA VAL A 11 28.01 3.20 -41.53
C VAL A 11 27.45 3.70 -40.20
N ILE A 12 26.25 4.29 -40.22
CA ILE A 12 25.52 4.66 -39.00
C ILE A 12 24.75 3.42 -38.54
N PHE A 13 25.22 2.76 -37.48
CA PHE A 13 24.43 1.81 -36.71
C PHE A 13 23.45 2.62 -35.83
N ALA A 14 22.19 2.71 -36.26
CA ALA A 14 21.10 3.12 -35.40
C ALA A 14 20.39 1.86 -34.89
N THR A 15 20.85 1.33 -33.75
CA THR A 15 20.15 0.26 -33.03
C THR A 15 19.64 0.76 -31.69
N LEU A 16 18.31 0.80 -31.61
CA LEU A 16 17.49 0.17 -30.57
C LEU A 16 17.53 0.74 -29.15
N ALA A 17 16.45 1.45 -28.78
CA ALA A 17 15.79 1.34 -27.47
C ALA A 17 14.41 2.06 -27.50
N LEU A 18 13.37 1.42 -28.03
CA LEU A 18 11.97 1.77 -27.79
C LEU A 18 11.23 0.50 -27.39
N ALA A 19 11.33 0.08 -26.13
CA ALA A 19 10.57 -1.08 -25.64
C ALA A 19 10.23 -1.04 -24.14
N THR A 20 10.31 0.10 -23.47
CA THR A 20 9.99 0.19 -22.02
C THR A 20 8.73 1.00 -21.68
N ALA A 21 8.06 1.61 -22.66
CA ALA A 21 6.86 2.43 -22.39
C ALA A 21 5.54 1.63 -22.33
N CYS A 22 5.42 0.49 -23.02
CA CYS A 22 4.12 -0.20 -23.12
C CYS A 22 3.72 -0.99 -21.86
N ALA A 23 4.69 -1.38 -21.01
CA ALA A 23 4.42 -2.17 -19.81
C ALA A 23 3.91 -1.31 -18.64
N SER A 24 4.33 -0.05 -18.54
CA SER A 24 3.79 0.90 -17.56
C SER A 24 2.32 1.23 -17.81
N ASP A 25 1.91 1.31 -19.08
CA ASP A 25 0.55 1.67 -19.48
C ASP A 25 -0.48 0.56 -19.19
N ALA A 26 -0.09 -0.71 -19.34
CA ALA A 26 -0.99 -1.83 -19.13
C ALA A 26 -1.44 -1.95 -17.66
N ASN A 27 -0.56 -1.66 -16.71
CA ASN A 27 -0.87 -1.67 -15.28
C ASN A 27 -1.81 -0.50 -14.90
N ARG A 28 -1.50 0.72 -15.38
CA ARG A 28 -2.24 1.92 -15.00
C ARG A 28 -3.68 1.94 -15.54
N ASN A 29 -3.95 1.21 -16.61
CA ASN A 29 -5.27 1.09 -17.25
C ASN A 29 -6.21 0.05 -16.61
N GLN A 30 -5.80 -0.60 -15.52
CA GLN A 30 -6.61 -1.61 -14.83
C GLN A 30 -7.10 -1.13 -13.46
N PRO A 31 -8.32 -1.53 -13.03
CA PRO A 31 -8.78 -1.25 -11.68
C PRO A 31 -7.93 -2.03 -10.66
N VAL A 32 -7.94 -1.56 -9.41
CA VAL A 32 -7.30 -2.27 -8.29
C VAL A 32 -8.38 -2.72 -7.32
N THR A 33 -8.48 -4.03 -7.10
CA THR A 33 -9.31 -4.61 -6.05
C THR A 33 -8.47 -4.79 -4.79
N THR A 34 -8.84 -4.07 -3.73
CA THR A 34 -8.26 -4.21 -2.40
C THR A 34 -9.11 -5.20 -1.60
N THR A 35 -8.50 -6.22 -1.02
CA THR A 35 -9.14 -7.20 -0.13
C THR A 35 -8.49 -7.16 1.25
N THR A 36 -9.34 -7.19 2.27
CA THR A 36 -8.94 -7.24 3.68
C THR A 36 -9.79 -8.28 4.41
N ASN A 37 -9.52 -8.48 5.70
CA ASN A 37 -10.39 -9.28 6.57
C ASN A 37 -11.81 -8.71 6.75
N THR A 38 -12.03 -7.44 6.41
CA THR A 38 -13.35 -6.77 6.53
C THR A 38 -14.15 -6.75 5.23
N GLY A 39 -13.55 -7.17 4.11
CA GLY A 39 -14.18 -7.22 2.79
C GLY A 39 -13.28 -6.69 1.68
N SER A 40 -13.88 -6.51 0.50
CA SER A 40 -13.19 -6.03 -0.70
C SER A 40 -13.79 -4.74 -1.23
N SER A 41 -12.96 -3.92 -1.87
CA SER A 41 -13.36 -2.71 -2.58
C SER A 41 -12.56 -2.58 -3.87
N THR A 42 -13.07 -1.84 -4.85
CA THR A 42 -12.39 -1.65 -6.13
C THR A 42 -12.22 -0.17 -6.43
N ALA A 43 -10.96 0.23 -6.65
CA ALA A 43 -10.56 1.55 -7.10
C ALA A 43 -10.52 1.60 -8.63
N PRO A 44 -10.81 2.76 -9.25
CA PRO A 44 -10.67 2.92 -10.69
C PRO A 44 -9.20 2.77 -11.15
N PRO A 45 -8.98 2.61 -12.46
CA PRO A 45 -7.65 2.69 -13.06
C PRO A 45 -6.93 4.00 -12.71
N ALA A 46 -5.60 3.92 -12.61
CA ALA A 46 -4.76 5.09 -12.32
C ALA A 46 -4.83 6.11 -13.46
N SER A 47 -4.82 5.65 -14.72
CA SER A 47 -4.94 6.52 -15.88
C SER A 47 -6.26 7.30 -15.90
N GLN A 48 -7.35 6.70 -15.43
CA GLN A 48 -8.62 7.41 -15.32
C GLN A 48 -8.60 8.47 -14.23
N ALA A 49 -7.95 8.20 -13.09
CA ALA A 49 -7.79 9.19 -12.03
C ALA A 49 -6.89 10.36 -12.51
N GLU A 50 -5.82 10.05 -13.24
CA GLU A 50 -4.94 11.02 -13.89
C GLU A 50 -5.68 11.92 -14.87
N GLU A 51 -6.54 11.37 -15.75
CA GLU A 51 -7.39 12.18 -16.65
C GLU A 51 -8.32 13.17 -15.92
N ARG A 52 -8.58 12.95 -14.62
CA ARG A 52 -9.38 13.83 -13.76
C ARG A 52 -8.52 14.74 -12.87
N ASN A 53 -7.20 14.73 -13.03
CA ASN A 53 -6.21 15.37 -12.17
C ASN A 53 -6.42 14.95 -10.70
N LYS A 54 -6.56 13.64 -10.48
CA LYS A 54 -6.79 13.03 -9.17
C LYS A 54 -5.73 12.00 -8.82
N ALA A 55 -5.36 11.99 -7.55
CA ALA A 55 -4.66 10.88 -6.91
C ALA A 55 -5.66 9.96 -6.20
N LEU A 56 -5.27 8.72 -5.97
CA LEU A 56 -6.07 7.71 -5.28
C LEU A 56 -5.51 7.51 -3.87
N VAL A 57 -6.26 7.89 -2.84
CA VAL A 57 -5.79 7.86 -1.46
C VAL A 57 -6.63 6.89 -0.64
N ARG A 58 -6.00 6.06 0.20
CA ARG A 58 -6.68 5.29 1.25
C ARG A 58 -6.06 5.57 2.61
N VAL A 59 -6.78 5.20 3.67
CA VAL A 59 -6.32 5.35 5.05
C VAL A 59 -6.20 3.98 5.70
N ILE A 60 -5.11 3.77 6.44
CA ILE A 60 -4.97 2.68 7.40
C ILE A 60 -4.79 3.27 8.80
N HIS A 61 -5.67 2.91 9.72
CA HIS A 61 -5.54 3.31 11.12
C HIS A 61 -4.79 2.24 11.93
N ALA A 62 -3.50 2.47 12.17
CA ALA A 62 -2.58 1.55 12.84
C ALA A 62 -2.30 1.91 14.32
N ILE A 63 -3.15 2.73 14.97
CA ILE A 63 -3.05 3.04 16.42
C ILE A 63 -3.99 2.13 17.24
N PRO A 64 -3.51 1.02 17.83
CA PRO A 64 -4.35 0.17 18.66
C PRO A 64 -4.82 0.86 19.94
N GLY A 65 -6.10 0.66 20.26
CA GLY A 65 -6.78 1.35 21.35
C GLY A 65 -7.05 2.84 21.10
N GLY A 66 -6.68 3.35 19.91
CA GLY A 66 -7.00 4.72 19.50
C GLY A 66 -8.50 4.92 19.25
N ALA A 67 -8.99 6.12 19.55
CA ALA A 67 -10.34 6.53 19.17
C ALA A 67 -10.46 6.63 17.64
N ALA A 68 -11.69 6.55 17.12
CA ALA A 68 -11.93 6.81 15.71
C ALA A 68 -11.45 8.22 15.33
N VAL A 69 -10.88 8.35 14.13
CA VAL A 69 -10.39 9.63 13.61
C VAL A 69 -11.09 10.00 12.31
N ASP A 70 -11.28 11.30 12.11
CA ASP A 70 -11.57 11.86 10.80
C ASP A 70 -10.24 12.27 10.15
N VAL A 71 -10.08 11.94 8.87
CA VAL A 71 -8.90 12.30 8.09
C VAL A 71 -9.26 13.44 7.15
N PHE A 72 -8.48 14.50 7.22
CA PHE A 72 -8.61 15.69 6.40
C PHE A 72 -7.46 15.71 5.39
N ALA A 73 -7.79 16.10 4.16
CA ALA A 73 -6.82 16.57 3.19
C ALA A 73 -7.02 18.09 3.12
N ASP A 74 -5.99 18.84 3.48
CA ASP A 74 -6.02 20.24 3.85
C ASP A 74 -7.16 20.54 4.84
N ASN A 75 -8.13 21.36 4.41
CA ASN A 75 -9.29 21.74 5.21
C ASN A 75 -10.55 20.91 4.90
N THR A 76 -10.46 19.92 4.00
CA THR A 76 -11.60 19.10 3.59
C THR A 76 -11.54 17.72 4.23
N LYS A 77 -12.61 17.31 4.91
CA LYS A 77 -12.72 15.95 5.44
C LYS A 77 -12.78 14.94 4.29
N ALA A 78 -11.73 14.14 4.16
CA ALA A 78 -11.57 13.11 3.13
C ALA A 78 -12.11 11.75 3.60
N PHE A 79 -11.98 11.43 4.88
CA PHE A 79 -12.48 10.18 5.45
C PHE A 79 -13.05 10.43 6.84
N SER A 80 -14.14 9.75 7.19
CA SER A 80 -14.83 9.93 8.46
C SER A 80 -14.82 8.66 9.30
N SER A 81 -14.67 8.80 10.62
CA SER A 81 -14.80 7.74 11.61
C SER A 81 -13.96 6.50 11.30
N VAL A 82 -12.71 6.69 10.84
CA VAL A 82 -11.78 5.59 10.58
C VAL A 82 -11.34 5.01 11.92
N THR A 83 -11.68 3.75 12.18
CA THR A 83 -11.34 3.04 13.42
C THR A 83 -10.11 2.19 13.26
N TYR A 84 -9.49 1.79 14.38
CA TYR A 84 -8.34 0.89 14.39
C TYR A 84 -8.53 -0.36 13.51
N LYS A 85 -7.50 -0.70 12.72
CA LYS A 85 -7.45 -1.76 11.68
C LYS A 85 -8.33 -1.55 10.46
N THR A 86 -9.07 -0.45 10.39
CA THR A 86 -9.78 -0.11 9.15
C THR A 86 -8.77 0.22 8.07
N VAL A 87 -8.98 -0.39 6.91
CA VAL A 87 -8.38 -0.01 5.63
C VAL A 87 -9.52 0.54 4.79
N THR A 88 -9.51 1.83 4.49
CA THR A 88 -10.57 2.41 3.66
C THR A 88 -10.41 1.97 2.20
N PRO A 89 -11.49 1.99 1.41
CA PRO A 89 -11.35 2.02 -0.05
C PRO A 89 -10.47 3.21 -0.46
N TYR A 90 -9.80 3.09 -1.61
CA TYR A 90 -9.20 4.26 -2.24
C TYR A 90 -10.30 5.25 -2.65
N ARG A 91 -10.01 6.53 -2.44
CA ARG A 91 -10.85 7.66 -2.83
C ARG A 91 -10.04 8.61 -3.69
N GLU A 92 -10.67 9.17 -4.70
CA GLU A 92 -10.04 10.22 -5.52
C GLU A 92 -9.98 11.54 -4.76
N LEU A 93 -8.78 12.09 -4.63
CA LEU A 93 -8.50 13.41 -4.07
C LEU A 93 -7.79 14.28 -5.11
N SER A 94 -7.96 15.60 -5.02
CA SER A 94 -7.24 16.55 -5.88
C SER A 94 -5.74 16.42 -5.68
N GLU A 95 -4.96 16.50 -6.76
CA GLU A 95 -3.49 16.63 -6.69
C GLU A 95 -3.05 17.92 -5.96
N GLU A 96 -3.92 18.93 -5.92
CA GLU A 96 -3.68 20.21 -5.23
C GLU A 96 -3.58 20.07 -3.70
N GLN A 97 -3.95 18.92 -3.13
CA GLN A 97 -3.87 18.68 -1.70
C GLN A 97 -2.44 18.30 -1.34
N ASP A 98 -1.86 18.98 -0.36
CA ASP A 98 -0.47 18.75 0.05
C ASP A 98 -0.33 18.47 1.56
N THR A 99 -1.42 18.58 2.31
CA THR A 99 -1.41 18.38 3.76
C THR A 99 -2.46 17.34 4.16
N PHE A 100 -2.05 16.36 4.94
CA PHE A 100 -2.97 15.40 5.56
C PHE A 100 -2.96 15.56 7.07
N SER A 101 -4.15 15.56 7.68
CA SER A 101 -4.26 15.62 9.13
C SER A 101 -5.32 14.67 9.67
N ILE A 102 -5.14 14.23 10.91
CA ILE A 102 -6.14 13.43 11.61
C ILE A 102 -6.68 14.20 12.81
N ARG A 103 -8.00 14.21 12.97
CA ARG A 103 -8.71 14.83 14.11
C ARG A 103 -9.57 13.77 14.80
N PRO A 104 -9.92 13.94 16.09
CA PRO A 104 -10.89 13.07 16.72
C PRO A 104 -12.19 13.06 15.91
N ALA A 105 -12.77 11.89 15.67
CA ALA A 105 -13.95 11.76 14.82
C ALA A 105 -15.12 12.62 15.32
N GLY A 106 -15.74 13.37 14.41
CA GLY A 106 -16.86 14.29 14.70
C GLY A 106 -16.46 15.61 15.36
N LEU A 107 -15.18 15.85 15.63
CA LEU A 107 -14.65 17.10 16.17
C LEU A 107 -13.86 17.86 15.10
N ASP A 108 -14.55 18.28 14.05
CA ASP A 108 -13.94 18.82 12.81
C ASP A 108 -13.09 20.07 13.04
N THR A 109 -13.35 20.84 14.10
CA THR A 109 -12.62 22.07 14.43
C THR A 109 -11.59 21.86 15.55
N ALA A 110 -11.37 20.62 16.00
CA ALA A 110 -10.33 20.34 16.98
C ALA A 110 -8.95 20.50 16.35
N GLU A 111 -7.95 20.80 17.18
CA GLU A 111 -6.55 20.72 16.77
C GLU A 111 -6.23 19.32 16.22
N PRO A 112 -5.48 19.20 15.12
CA PRO A 112 -5.02 17.92 14.62
C PRO A 112 -4.25 17.11 15.69
N LEU A 113 -4.53 15.81 15.76
CA LEU A 113 -3.76 14.86 16.56
C LEU A 113 -2.38 14.60 15.94
N ALA A 114 -2.32 14.64 14.61
CA ALA A 114 -1.10 14.54 13.81
C ALA A 114 -1.34 15.15 12.42
N GLN A 115 -0.26 15.54 11.77
CA GLN A 115 -0.24 16.07 10.41
C GLN A 115 0.99 15.52 9.67
N ALA A 116 0.86 15.35 8.35
CA ALA A 116 1.96 15.08 7.44
C ALA A 116 1.76 15.93 6.18
N ASP A 117 2.84 16.55 5.72
CA ASP A 117 2.86 17.33 4.48
C ASP A 117 3.42 16.41 3.39
N GLU A 118 2.61 16.09 2.38
CA GLU A 118 2.95 15.25 1.23
C GLU A 118 2.08 15.67 0.05
N GLY A 119 2.72 16.10 -1.04
CA GLY A 119 2.04 16.41 -2.29
C GLY A 119 1.53 15.15 -2.97
N LEU A 120 0.42 15.27 -3.68
CA LEU A 120 -0.15 14.18 -4.45
C LEU A 120 0.13 14.36 -5.94
N ASP A 121 0.65 13.32 -6.58
CA ASP A 121 0.78 13.27 -8.04
C ASP A 121 -0.47 12.61 -8.65
N GLU A 122 -0.99 13.17 -9.73
CA GLU A 122 -2.11 12.60 -10.48
C GLU A 122 -1.87 11.16 -10.95
N GLY A 123 -2.92 10.33 -10.84
CA GLY A 123 -2.87 8.90 -11.16
C GLY A 123 -2.11 8.04 -10.15
N GLN A 124 -1.35 8.62 -9.22
CA GLN A 124 -0.65 7.86 -8.20
C GLN A 124 -1.56 7.43 -7.07
N ARG A 125 -1.15 6.36 -6.38
CA ARG A 125 -1.85 5.79 -5.23
C ARG A 125 -1.07 6.09 -3.96
N TYR A 126 -1.78 6.40 -2.88
CA TYR A 126 -1.18 6.68 -1.58
C TYR A 126 -1.94 6.00 -0.46
N THR A 127 -1.20 5.53 0.53
CA THR A 127 -1.74 5.08 1.81
C THR A 127 -1.34 6.09 2.89
N VAL A 128 -2.34 6.73 3.49
CA VAL A 128 -2.19 7.53 4.71
C VAL A 128 -2.27 6.61 5.92
N ILE A 129 -1.24 6.58 6.75
CA ILE A 129 -1.14 5.69 7.90
C ILE A 129 -1.10 6.51 9.18
N ALA A 130 -2.15 6.36 10.00
CA ALA A 130 -2.13 6.84 11.38
C ALA A 130 -1.40 5.81 12.25
N HIS A 131 -0.32 6.20 12.91
CA HIS A 131 0.51 5.34 13.75
C HIS A 131 0.80 5.99 15.10
N LEU A 132 1.44 5.27 16.02
CA LEU A 132 1.92 5.86 17.28
C LEU A 132 3.21 6.63 17.02
N THR A 133 3.48 7.72 17.75
CA THR A 133 4.80 8.38 17.75
C THR A 133 5.89 7.46 18.32
N ASP A 134 7.17 7.78 18.10
CA ASP A 134 8.34 7.01 18.57
C ASP A 134 8.33 6.76 20.08
N ASP A 135 7.87 7.74 20.87
CA ASP A 135 7.73 7.60 22.32
C ASP A 135 6.49 6.79 22.74
N GLY A 136 5.66 6.42 21.76
CA GLY A 136 4.43 5.65 21.90
C GLY A 136 3.30 6.38 22.63
N LYS A 137 3.38 7.70 22.82
CA LYS A 137 2.40 8.46 23.63
C LYS A 137 1.43 9.31 22.81
N GLY A 138 1.76 9.60 21.56
CA GLY A 138 0.95 10.41 20.65
C GLY A 138 0.57 9.67 19.38
N ALA A 139 -0.12 10.39 18.50
CA ALA A 139 -0.38 9.95 17.14
C ALA A 139 0.66 10.56 16.20
N GLY A 140 1.10 9.76 15.24
CA GLY A 140 1.86 10.17 14.06
C GLY A 140 1.05 9.91 12.80
N LEU A 141 1.41 10.58 11.72
CA LEU A 141 0.82 10.39 10.41
C LEU A 141 1.94 10.27 9.39
N ARG A 142 1.79 9.33 8.46
CA ARG A 142 2.65 9.20 7.29
C ARG A 142 1.80 9.05 6.04
N VAL A 143 2.29 9.55 4.94
CA VAL A 143 1.70 9.35 3.61
C VAL A 143 2.73 8.59 2.79
N ILE A 144 2.35 7.43 2.27
CA ILE A 144 3.26 6.53 1.58
C ILE A 144 2.73 6.31 0.16
N ASN A 145 3.58 6.50 -0.84
CA ASN A 145 3.25 6.18 -2.22
C ASN A 145 3.13 4.65 -2.40
N ASP A 146 2.03 4.22 -3.00
CA ASP A 146 1.76 2.83 -3.31
C ASP A 146 2.19 2.53 -4.75
N ASP A 147 3.44 2.09 -4.90
CA ASP A 147 4.00 1.61 -6.19
C ASP A 147 3.42 0.24 -6.59
N LEU A 148 2.10 0.17 -6.75
CA LEU A 148 1.39 -1.03 -7.18
C LEU A 148 1.71 -1.31 -8.65
N LYS A 149 2.34 -2.46 -8.88
CA LYS A 149 2.66 -2.99 -10.21
C LYS A 149 2.17 -4.41 -10.34
N MET A 150 1.84 -4.81 -11.56
CA MET A 150 1.60 -6.22 -11.84
C MET A 150 2.89 -6.99 -11.51
N PRO A 151 2.85 -7.99 -10.62
CA PRO A 151 4.01 -8.84 -10.40
C PRO A 151 4.44 -9.54 -11.69
N SER A 152 5.70 -9.94 -11.75
CA SER A 152 6.21 -10.85 -12.77
C SER A 152 5.35 -12.11 -12.86
N ALA A 153 5.33 -12.74 -14.05
CA ALA A 153 4.53 -13.93 -14.28
C ALA A 153 4.85 -15.02 -13.25
N GLY A 154 3.84 -15.44 -12.47
CA GLY A 154 3.99 -16.45 -11.43
C GLY A 154 4.51 -15.94 -10.08
N GLN A 155 4.81 -14.65 -9.93
CA GLN A 155 5.27 -14.03 -8.68
C GLN A 155 4.14 -13.29 -7.96
N ALA A 156 4.32 -13.05 -6.66
CA ALA A 156 3.59 -12.05 -5.89
C ALA A 156 4.54 -10.90 -5.53
N ARG A 157 4.00 -9.75 -5.10
CA ARG A 157 4.79 -8.66 -4.51
C ARG A 157 4.38 -8.45 -3.06
N VAL A 158 5.32 -8.24 -2.15
CA VAL A 158 5.05 -8.02 -0.73
C VAL A 158 5.82 -6.79 -0.27
N ARG A 159 5.25 -6.01 0.65
CA ARG A 159 5.97 -5.00 1.43
C ARG A 159 5.55 -5.04 2.88
N VAL A 160 6.41 -4.54 3.76
CA VAL A 160 6.13 -4.33 5.17
C VAL A 160 6.12 -2.83 5.44
N ILE A 161 5.18 -2.38 6.28
CA ILE A 161 5.18 -1.02 6.83
C ILE A 161 5.24 -1.13 8.34
N HIS A 162 6.25 -0.50 8.94
CA HIS A 162 6.50 -0.64 10.36
C HIS A 162 5.93 0.54 11.15
N ALA A 163 4.82 0.31 11.85
CA ALA A 163 4.10 1.31 12.65
C ALA A 163 4.14 1.00 14.17
N SER A 164 5.11 0.23 14.65
CA SER A 164 5.23 -0.16 16.06
C SER A 164 6.46 0.50 16.72
N PRO A 165 6.26 1.46 17.64
CA PRO A 165 7.34 2.35 18.09
C PRO A 165 8.36 1.70 19.03
N ASP A 166 8.05 0.54 19.63
CA ASP A 166 8.93 -0.12 20.60
C ASP A 166 9.49 -1.47 20.12
N ALA A 167 9.34 -1.80 18.83
CA ALA A 167 9.93 -3.02 18.25
C ALA A 167 11.40 -2.87 17.87
N GLY A 168 11.89 -1.64 17.67
CA GLY A 168 13.17 -1.39 16.98
C GLY A 168 13.04 -1.71 15.49
N ASN A 169 14.14 -1.73 14.74
CA ASN A 169 14.10 -2.24 13.38
C ASN A 169 13.69 -3.72 13.39
N VAL A 170 12.98 -4.15 12.36
CA VAL A 170 12.40 -5.49 12.31
C VAL A 170 12.75 -6.25 11.05
N ASP A 171 13.04 -7.53 11.24
CA ASP A 171 13.19 -8.51 10.17
C ASP A 171 11.91 -9.34 10.08
N VAL A 172 11.59 -9.78 8.87
CA VAL A 172 10.45 -10.68 8.63
C VAL A 172 10.95 -11.96 7.99
N TYR A 173 10.72 -13.08 8.66
CA TYR A 173 11.15 -14.41 8.20
C TYR A 173 9.97 -15.29 7.85
N VAL A 174 10.21 -16.26 6.97
CA VAL A 174 9.37 -17.45 6.89
C VAL A 174 9.83 -18.44 7.96
N GLN A 175 8.90 -18.93 8.79
CA GLN A 175 9.22 -19.90 9.83
C GLN A 175 9.94 -21.12 9.25
N GLY A 176 11.09 -21.46 9.83
CA GLY A 176 11.97 -22.54 9.36
C GLY A 176 12.99 -22.13 8.31
N ARG A 177 13.07 -20.84 7.93
CA ARG A 177 14.09 -20.26 7.04
C ARG A 177 14.88 -19.16 7.77
N ASP A 178 15.59 -19.52 8.83
CA ASP A 178 16.21 -18.53 9.73
C ASP A 178 17.42 -17.77 9.16
N ASP A 179 17.98 -18.24 8.04
CA ASP A 179 19.14 -17.63 7.36
C ASP A 179 18.74 -16.91 6.05
N ASP A 180 17.42 -16.75 5.80
CA ASP A 180 16.83 -16.18 4.59
C ASP A 180 15.61 -15.34 5.00
N ASP A 181 15.85 -14.08 5.38
CA ASP A 181 14.79 -13.11 5.65
C ASP A 181 14.06 -12.72 4.37
N LEU A 182 12.77 -12.44 4.53
CA LEU A 182 11.94 -11.86 3.49
C LEU A 182 12.11 -10.34 3.42
N PHE A 183 12.44 -9.73 4.55
CA PHE A 183 12.74 -8.30 4.70
C PHE A 183 13.71 -8.14 5.86
N ASP A 184 14.79 -7.38 5.64
CA ASP A 184 15.82 -7.05 6.62
C ASP A 184 15.65 -5.60 7.11
N GLY A 185 15.75 -5.38 8.42
CA GLY A 185 15.94 -4.05 8.99
C GLY A 185 14.87 -3.00 8.66
N VAL A 186 13.58 -3.38 8.58
CA VAL A 186 12.51 -2.41 8.27
C VAL A 186 12.41 -1.39 9.40
N GLU A 187 12.71 -0.13 9.09
CA GLU A 187 12.76 0.97 10.06
C GLU A 187 11.36 1.42 10.50
N PHE A 188 11.26 1.88 11.75
CA PHE A 188 10.00 2.43 12.27
C PHE A 188 9.57 3.70 11.50
N GLY A 189 8.29 3.76 11.15
CA GLY A 189 7.68 4.84 10.38
C GLY A 189 7.86 4.70 8.87
N GLU A 190 8.60 3.68 8.41
CA GLU A 190 8.92 3.46 7.01
C GLU A 190 8.23 2.23 6.42
N GLY A 191 8.21 2.19 5.09
CA GLY A 191 7.87 1.01 4.30
C GLY A 191 9.10 0.40 3.66
N SER A 192 9.21 -0.93 3.65
CA SER A 192 10.35 -1.66 3.06
C SER A 192 10.51 -1.48 1.55
N GLY A 193 9.49 -0.95 0.87
CA GLY A 193 9.32 -1.15 -0.57
C GLY A 193 8.81 -2.55 -0.90
N TYR A 194 8.38 -2.73 -2.15
CA TYR A 194 7.84 -4.02 -2.62
C TYR A 194 8.92 -4.92 -3.17
N GLU A 195 8.96 -6.16 -2.68
CA GLU A 195 9.81 -7.24 -3.17
C GLU A 195 8.98 -8.33 -3.85
N GLU A 196 9.54 -8.96 -4.88
CA GLU A 196 8.92 -10.13 -5.52
C GLU A 196 9.19 -11.39 -4.72
N VAL A 197 8.16 -12.21 -4.56
CA VAL A 197 8.24 -13.46 -3.81
C VAL A 197 7.52 -14.57 -4.56
N ASP A 198 8.03 -15.79 -4.41
CA ASP A 198 7.32 -16.97 -4.88
C ASP A 198 5.99 -17.12 -4.11
N PRO A 199 4.88 -17.48 -4.80
CA PRO A 199 3.61 -17.75 -4.15
C PRO A 199 3.77 -18.84 -3.07
N MET A 200 3.27 -18.57 -1.87
CA MET A 200 3.42 -19.48 -0.75
C MET A 200 2.24 -19.40 0.23
N THR A 201 2.08 -20.45 1.03
CA THR A 201 1.32 -20.41 2.27
C THR A 201 2.27 -20.77 3.40
N ALA A 202 2.51 -19.84 4.31
CA ALA A 202 3.56 -19.96 5.31
C ALA A 202 3.15 -19.31 6.64
N THR A 203 3.88 -19.67 7.70
CA THR A 203 3.89 -18.89 8.93
C THR A 203 5.00 -17.86 8.82
N LEU A 204 4.67 -16.58 8.98
CA LEU A 204 5.68 -15.52 9.06
C LEU A 204 6.04 -15.22 10.51
N GLU A 205 7.29 -14.83 10.73
CA GLU A 205 7.80 -14.42 12.03
C GLU A 205 8.45 -13.05 11.92
N VAL A 206 7.99 -12.11 12.75
CA VAL A 206 8.61 -10.79 12.88
C VAL A 206 9.54 -10.82 14.07
N ARG A 207 10.79 -10.44 13.83
CA ARG A 207 11.89 -10.48 14.81
C ARG A 207 12.56 -9.11 14.87
N PRO A 208 13.17 -8.72 16.00
CA PRO A 208 14.05 -7.57 16.01
C PRO A 208 15.22 -7.83 15.07
N GLU A 209 15.72 -6.78 14.41
CA GLU A 209 16.84 -6.87 13.46
C GLU A 209 18.03 -7.66 14.03
N GLY A 210 18.48 -8.67 13.29
CA GLY A 210 19.61 -9.53 13.64
C GLY A 210 19.38 -10.44 14.85
N GLN A 211 18.14 -10.61 15.32
CA GLN A 211 17.79 -11.45 16.47
C GLN A 211 16.90 -12.63 16.10
N ARG A 212 17.00 -13.72 16.87
CA ARG A 212 16.21 -14.95 16.65
C ARG A 212 14.91 -15.02 17.45
N ASN A 213 14.68 -14.06 18.35
CA ASN A 213 13.50 -14.08 19.21
C ASN A 213 12.30 -13.49 18.47
N THR A 214 11.27 -14.29 18.25
CA THR A 214 10.04 -13.88 17.56
C THR A 214 9.16 -13.00 18.44
N MET A 215 8.83 -11.80 17.95
CA MET A 215 7.90 -10.86 18.60
C MET A 215 6.46 -11.08 18.16
N LEU A 216 6.26 -11.47 16.91
CA LEU A 216 4.95 -11.72 16.32
C LEU A 216 5.04 -12.92 15.37
N THR A 217 4.10 -13.86 15.51
CA THR A 217 3.90 -14.99 14.61
C THR A 217 2.59 -14.82 13.85
N LEU A 218 2.65 -14.89 12.52
CA LEU A 218 1.50 -14.79 11.63
C LEU A 218 1.30 -16.13 10.92
N PRO A 219 0.43 -17.01 11.43
CA PRO A 219 0.20 -18.31 10.82
C PRO A 219 -0.64 -18.19 9.54
N ASN A 220 -0.40 -19.11 8.60
CA ASN A 220 -1.20 -19.28 7.37
C ASN A 220 -1.31 -18.03 6.49
N VAL A 221 -0.26 -17.19 6.46
CA VAL A 221 -0.17 -16.09 5.50
C VAL A 221 -0.03 -16.69 4.11
N ARG A 222 -0.89 -16.25 3.19
CA ARG A 222 -0.96 -16.76 1.82
C ARG A 222 -0.64 -15.64 0.84
N PHE A 223 0.43 -15.80 0.08
CA PHE A 223 0.77 -14.96 -1.06
C PHE A 223 0.47 -15.71 -2.35
N GLU A 224 -0.38 -15.16 -3.18
CA GLU A 224 -0.76 -15.76 -4.46
C GLU A 224 -0.18 -14.97 -5.63
N ALA A 225 0.14 -15.68 -6.72
CA ALA A 225 0.68 -15.05 -7.92
C ALA A 225 -0.26 -13.95 -8.46
N GLY A 226 0.34 -12.87 -8.98
CA GLY A 226 -0.37 -11.75 -9.59
C GLY A 226 -0.96 -10.75 -8.59
N LYS A 227 -0.62 -10.84 -7.30
CA LYS A 227 -1.13 -9.95 -6.25
C LYS A 227 -0.01 -9.19 -5.53
N ASN A 228 -0.35 -8.01 -5.02
CA ASN A 228 0.51 -7.20 -4.15
C ASN A 228 -0.01 -7.31 -2.70
N TYR A 229 0.87 -7.42 -1.72
CA TYR A 229 0.52 -7.52 -0.31
C TYR A 229 1.24 -6.44 0.50
N THR A 230 0.51 -5.76 1.38
CA THR A 230 1.09 -4.85 2.39
C THR A 230 0.85 -5.44 3.77
N ILE A 231 1.90 -5.62 4.56
CA ILE A 231 1.82 -6.02 5.97
C ILE A 231 2.15 -4.80 6.82
N VAL A 232 1.15 -4.25 7.50
CA VAL A 232 1.35 -3.13 8.44
C VAL A 232 1.53 -3.68 9.85
N LEU A 233 2.69 -3.47 10.45
CA LEU A 233 3.00 -3.88 11.83
C LEU A 233 2.57 -2.79 12.80
N ALA A 234 1.55 -3.07 13.63
CA ALA A 234 0.93 -2.11 14.54
C ALA A 234 0.98 -2.59 15.99
N GLY A 235 0.89 -1.65 16.94
CA GLY A 235 0.94 -1.98 18.37
C GLY A 235 2.35 -1.93 18.94
N ARG A 236 2.61 -2.71 19.98
CA ARG A 236 3.84 -2.64 20.76
C ARG A 236 4.45 -4.03 20.98
N ALA A 237 5.72 -4.21 20.65
CA ALA A 237 6.45 -5.45 20.86
C ALA A 237 6.62 -5.76 22.36
N ARG A 238 7.01 -4.76 23.15
CA ARG A 238 7.37 -4.96 24.56
C ARG A 238 6.15 -4.78 25.46
N THR A 239 5.32 -3.77 25.21
CA THR A 239 4.19 -3.40 26.06
C THR A 239 2.83 -3.67 25.40
N ALA A 240 1.73 -3.43 26.12
CA ALA A 240 0.39 -3.54 25.54
C ALA A 240 -0.04 -2.22 24.88
N PRO A 241 -1.00 -2.25 23.94
CA PRO A 241 -1.45 -3.39 23.13
C PRO A 241 -0.31 -4.06 22.34
N LYS A 242 -0.33 -5.40 22.30
CA LYS A 242 0.73 -6.21 21.70
C LYS A 242 0.83 -6.02 20.19
N LEU A 243 2.04 -6.23 19.66
CA LEU A 243 2.36 -6.19 18.24
C LEU A 243 1.44 -7.13 17.46
N GLU A 244 0.89 -6.63 16.36
CA GLU A 244 0.04 -7.38 15.44
C GLU A 244 0.18 -6.84 14.01
N ALA A 245 -0.44 -7.53 13.05
CA ALA A 245 -0.37 -7.15 11.64
C ALA A 245 -1.76 -6.86 11.05
N ILE A 246 -1.83 -5.85 10.19
CA ILE A 246 -2.93 -5.61 9.25
C ILE A 246 -2.40 -6.03 7.88
N ILE A 247 -3.05 -7.01 7.24
CA ILE A 247 -2.65 -7.50 5.92
C ILE A 247 -3.65 -6.98 4.89
N VAL A 248 -3.11 -6.34 3.85
CA VAL A 248 -3.87 -5.78 2.73
C VAL A 248 -3.42 -6.45 1.46
N GLU A 249 -4.37 -7.02 0.71
CA GLU A 249 -4.15 -7.57 -0.62
C GLU A 249 -4.63 -6.56 -1.66
N ASP A 250 -3.80 -6.23 -2.65
CA ASP A 250 -4.15 -5.40 -3.79
C ASP A 250 -3.94 -6.19 -5.09
N GLN A 251 -5.02 -6.41 -5.84
CA GLN A 251 -5.01 -7.09 -7.13
C GLN A 251 -5.31 -6.12 -8.27
N ILE A 252 -4.35 -5.92 -9.16
CA ILE A 252 -4.53 -5.16 -10.39
C ILE A 252 -5.27 -6.02 -11.41
N GLY A 253 -6.30 -5.46 -12.06
CA GLY A 253 -7.12 -6.18 -13.03
C GLY A 253 -8.02 -7.25 -12.40
N GLY A 254 -8.21 -7.20 -11.07
CA GLY A 254 -9.19 -8.03 -10.37
C GLY A 254 -10.61 -7.78 -10.88
N ALA A 255 -11.49 -8.79 -10.77
CA ALA A 255 -12.83 -8.71 -11.32
C ALA A 255 -13.59 -7.47 -10.81
N THR A 256 -14.04 -6.61 -11.73
CA THR A 256 -15.12 -5.67 -11.44
C THR A 256 -16.35 -6.50 -11.10
N THR A 257 -16.68 -6.63 -9.81
CA THR A 257 -18.05 -6.99 -9.46
C THR A 257 -18.85 -5.71 -9.64
N PRO A 258 -19.71 -5.57 -10.67
CA PRO A 258 -20.51 -4.37 -10.81
C PRO A 258 -21.37 -4.21 -9.55
N ALA A 259 -21.22 -3.07 -8.87
CA ALA A 259 -22.16 -2.66 -7.85
C ALA A 259 -23.54 -2.53 -8.52
N PHE A 260 -24.54 -3.22 -7.96
CA PHE A 260 -25.95 -3.26 -8.40
C PHE A 260 -26.23 -3.96 -9.74
N ALA A 261 -26.42 -5.28 -9.69
CA ALA A 261 -27.47 -5.92 -10.49
C ALA A 261 -28.73 -5.96 -9.61
N ALA A 262 -29.70 -5.09 -9.90
CA ALA A 262 -31.02 -5.15 -9.29
C ALA A 262 -31.62 -6.55 -9.47
N SER A 263 -32.06 -7.18 -8.38
CA SER A 263 -32.76 -8.46 -8.44
C SER A 263 -34.03 -8.31 -9.29
N PRO A 264 -34.30 -9.21 -10.26
CA PRO A 264 -35.63 -9.30 -10.83
C PRO A 264 -36.57 -9.86 -9.76
N THR A 265 -37.48 -9.03 -9.26
CA THR A 265 -38.65 -9.45 -8.49
C THR A 265 -39.49 -10.41 -9.33
N GLY A 266 -39.32 -11.71 -9.10
CA GLY A 266 -40.25 -12.73 -9.55
C GLY A 266 -41.34 -12.94 -8.50
N THR A 267 -42.50 -12.33 -8.69
CA THR A 267 -43.74 -12.76 -8.01
C THR A 267 -44.34 -13.90 -8.82
N ALA A 268 -44.19 -15.13 -8.31
CA ALA A 268 -45.04 -16.24 -8.69
C ALA A 268 -46.29 -16.19 -7.79
N THR A 269 -47.43 -15.84 -8.37
CA THR A 269 -48.73 -16.04 -7.73
C THR A 269 -49.31 -17.34 -8.27
N ASP A 270 -49.48 -18.29 -7.36
CA ASP A 270 -50.22 -19.53 -7.52
C ASP A 270 -51.73 -19.22 -7.64
N ARG A 271 -52.34 -19.61 -8.77
CA ARG A 271 -53.73 -20.09 -8.93
C ARG A 271 -54.03 -20.46 -10.37
#